data_AF-A0A919TXU1-F1
#
_entry.id   AF-A0A919TXU1-F1
#
_cell.length_a   1.000
_cell.length_b   1.000
_cell.length_c   1.000
_cell.angle_alpha   90.00
_cell.angle_beta   90.00
_cell.angle_gamma   90.00
#
_symmetry.space_group_name_H-M   'P 1'
#
loop_
_entity.id
_entity.type
_entity.pdbx_description
1 polymer ?
#
loop_
_entity_poly.entity_id
_entity_poly.type
_entity_poly.pdbx_seq_one_letter_code
_entity_poly.pdbx_strand_id
1 'polypeptide(L)'
;MRERTGLDRGPEALQQAMALLRARFIDLLAQLSEAKWERPSRCAAWSVHDVARHVRDCALTHTALLAHRPPPLGKAPFDPRSSPFEWLRHSAGTPTTQTMDDQGALGLTGTAGYPTIGMLAGLTGGAFPNRLRP
;
A
#
# COMPACT_ATOMS: atom_id res chain seq x y z
N MET A 1 16.58 -23.15 11.60
CA MET A 1 16.13 -23.13 10.19
C MET A 1 16.06 -21.66 9.77
N ARG A 2 17.00 -21.18 8.94
CA ARG A 2 17.04 -19.79 8.46
C ARG A 2 16.72 -19.83 6.97
N GLU A 3 15.49 -19.50 6.58
CA GLU A 3 15.23 -19.20 5.17
C GLU A 3 15.96 -17.89 4.83
N ARG A 4 17.02 -18.03 4.04
CA ARG A 4 17.85 -16.95 3.52
C ARG A 4 17.76 -16.89 1.99
N THR A 5 16.62 -17.28 1.44
CA THR A 5 16.26 -17.05 0.03
C THR A 5 15.79 -15.60 -0.07
N GLY A 6 16.71 -14.73 -0.50
CA GLY A 6 16.38 -13.35 -0.85
C GLY A 6 15.38 -13.29 -2.01
N LEU A 7 14.93 -12.08 -2.32
CA LEU A 7 14.01 -11.77 -3.43
C LEU A 7 14.51 -12.43 -4.73
N ASP A 8 13.90 -13.55 -5.10
CA ASP A 8 14.25 -14.38 -6.26
C ASP A 8 13.90 -13.69 -7.59
N ARG A 9 13.10 -12.62 -7.54
CA ARG A 9 12.50 -11.98 -8.72
C ARG A 9 12.98 -10.55 -9.02
N GLY A 10 14.01 -10.06 -8.33
CA GLY A 10 14.57 -8.72 -8.57
C GLY A 10 13.68 -7.55 -8.07
N PRO A 11 14.20 -6.31 -8.08
CA PRO A 11 13.50 -5.14 -7.56
C PRO A 11 12.25 -4.74 -8.37
N GLU A 12 12.20 -5.06 -9.66
CA GLU A 12 11.05 -4.75 -10.52
C GLU A 12 9.80 -5.55 -10.12
N ALA A 13 9.98 -6.83 -9.83
CA ALA A 13 8.89 -7.67 -9.35
C ALA A 13 8.39 -7.21 -7.96
N LEU A 14 9.31 -6.77 -7.09
CA LEU A 14 8.95 -6.18 -5.81
C LEU A 14 8.15 -4.88 -6.01
N GLN A 15 8.59 -3.99 -6.89
CA GLN A 15 7.88 -2.76 -7.22
C GLN A 15 6.47 -3.03 -7.74
N GLN A 16 6.32 -3.97 -8.66
CA GLN A 16 5.00 -4.38 -9.18
C GLN A 16 4.10 -4.95 -8.09
N ALA A 17 4.64 -5.82 -7.23
CA ALA A 17 3.89 -6.39 -6.12
C ALA A 17 3.43 -5.30 -5.13
N MET A 18 4.30 -4.35 -4.80
CA MET A 18 3.96 -3.22 -3.93
C MET A 18 2.88 -2.32 -4.53
N ALA A 19 2.97 -2.03 -5.84
CA ALA A 19 1.95 -1.25 -6.55
C ALA A 19 0.58 -1.95 -6.53
N LEU A 20 0.54 -3.27 -6.80
CA LEU A 20 -0.70 -4.06 -6.75
C LEU A 20 -1.29 -4.13 -5.34
N LEU A 21 -0.47 -4.35 -4.31
CA LEU A 21 -0.92 -4.38 -2.93
C LEU A 21 -1.51 -3.04 -2.49
N ARG A 22 -0.87 -1.94 -2.91
CA ARG A 22 -1.34 -0.59 -2.62
C ARG A 22 -2.67 -0.29 -3.32
N ALA A 23 -2.81 -0.63 -4.59
CA ALA A 23 -4.07 -0.46 -5.33
C ALA A 23 -5.22 -1.23 -4.64
N ARG A 24 -5.01 -2.51 -4.30
CA ARG A 24 -6.00 -3.32 -3.59
C ARG A 24 -6.36 -2.75 -2.22
N PHE A 25 -5.39 -2.17 -1.52
CA PHE A 25 -5.63 -1.52 -0.23
C PHE A 25 -6.51 -0.28 -0.38
N ILE A 26 -6.24 0.57 -1.39
CA ILE A 26 -7.06 1.74 -1.71
C ILE A 26 -8.49 1.29 -2.09
N ASP A 27 -8.62 0.29 -2.95
CA ASP A 27 -9.92 -0.25 -3.35
C ASP A 27 -10.74 -0.74 -2.15
N LEU A 28 -10.09 -1.40 -1.18
CA LEU A 28 -10.73 -1.84 0.05
C LEU A 28 -11.21 -0.66 0.91
N LEU A 29 -10.37 0.37 1.07
CA LEU A 29 -10.72 1.55 1.86
C LEU A 29 -11.83 2.37 1.21
N ALA A 30 -11.88 2.42 -0.13
CA ALA A 30 -12.93 3.10 -0.89
C ALA A 30 -14.33 2.48 -0.70
N GLN A 31 -14.42 1.24 -0.23
CA GLN A 31 -15.70 0.57 0.08
C GLN A 31 -16.23 0.89 1.49
N LEU A 32 -15.48 1.64 2.30
CA LEU A 32 -15.87 1.99 3.66
C LEU A 32 -16.79 3.22 3.66
N SER A 33 -17.88 3.13 4.41
CA SER A 33 -18.65 4.31 4.77
C SER A 33 -17.94 5.11 5.86
N GLU A 34 -18.29 6.38 6.02
CA GLU A 34 -17.75 7.26 7.07
C GLU A 34 -17.80 6.60 8.45
N ALA A 35 -18.95 6.02 8.81
CA ALA A 35 -19.12 5.35 10.10
C ALA A 35 -18.20 4.13 10.30
N LYS A 36 -17.71 3.49 9.23
CA LYS A 36 -16.77 2.35 9.33
C LYS A 36 -15.34 2.80 9.57
N TRP A 37 -14.96 4.01 9.18
CA TRP A 37 -13.64 4.57 9.42
C TRP A 37 -13.32 4.72 10.92
N GLU A 38 -14.33 5.11 11.70
CA GLU A 38 -14.22 5.29 13.15
C GLU A 38 -14.36 3.99 13.97
N ARG A 39 -14.70 2.87 13.33
CA ARG A 39 -14.84 1.60 14.06
C ARG A 39 -13.47 1.08 14.51
N PRO A 40 -13.39 0.45 15.69
CA PRO A 40 -12.20 -0.28 16.09
C PRO A 40 -11.79 -1.31 15.03
N SER A 41 -10.49 -1.37 14.75
CA SER A 41 -9.89 -2.40 13.91
C SER A 41 -9.70 -3.71 14.71
N ARG A 42 -9.05 -4.71 14.10
CA ARG A 42 -8.61 -5.92 14.83
C ARG A 42 -7.62 -5.59 15.96
N CYS A 43 -6.87 -4.49 15.82
CA CYS A 43 -6.15 -3.87 16.93
C CYS A 43 -7.12 -2.90 17.60
N ALA A 44 -7.76 -3.32 18.70
CA ALA A 44 -8.85 -2.56 19.32
C ALA A 44 -8.45 -1.14 19.78
N ALA A 45 -7.16 -0.88 19.95
CA ALA A 45 -6.64 0.45 20.28
C ALA A 45 -6.73 1.44 19.10
N TRP A 46 -6.89 0.96 17.87
CA TRP A 46 -6.82 1.75 16.65
C TRP A 46 -8.12 1.61 15.86
N SER A 47 -8.68 2.74 15.41
CA SER A 47 -9.74 2.73 14.42
C SER A 47 -9.25 2.24 13.06
N VAL A 48 -10.16 2.01 12.12
CA VAL A 48 -9.78 1.72 10.72
C VAL A 48 -9.01 2.90 10.12
N HIS A 49 -9.39 4.13 10.48
CA HIS A 49 -8.70 5.34 10.05
C HIS A 49 -7.28 5.45 10.61
N ASP A 50 -7.08 5.10 11.87
CA ASP A 50 -5.75 5.03 12.48
C ASP A 50 -4.85 4.04 11.73
N VAL A 51 -5.36 2.85 11.38
CA VAL A 51 -4.60 1.88 10.60
C VAL A 51 -4.20 2.45 9.23
N ALA A 52 -5.13 3.09 8.51
CA ALA A 52 -4.84 3.65 7.19
C ALA A 52 -3.84 4.82 7.24
N ARG A 53 -3.97 5.71 8.24
CA ARG A 53 -3.02 6.80 8.51
C ARG A 53 -1.65 6.22 8.86
N HIS A 54 -1.57 5.20 9.70
CA HIS A 54 -0.30 4.55 10.02
C HIS A 54 0.39 3.95 8.78
N VAL A 55 -0.36 3.28 7.89
CA VAL A 55 0.19 2.73 6.64
C VAL A 55 0.72 3.85 5.73
N ARG A 56 -0.01 4.96 5.63
CA ARG A 56 0.42 6.17 4.88
C ARG A 56 1.72 6.73 5.45
N ASP A 57 1.76 6.89 6.76
CA ASP A 57 2.86 7.46 7.53
C ASP A 57 4.15 6.63 7.40
N CYS A 58 4.02 5.30 7.42
CA CYS A 58 5.10 4.37 7.10
C CYS A 58 5.61 4.55 5.66
N ALA A 59 4.71 4.62 4.67
CA ALA A 59 5.09 4.77 3.27
C ALA A 59 5.81 6.10 3.00
N LEU A 60 5.35 7.20 3.61
CA LEU A 60 6.01 8.51 3.52
C LEU A 60 7.41 8.48 4.14
N THR A 61 7.54 7.85 5.31
CA THR A 61 8.83 7.72 6.01
C THR A 61 9.81 6.90 5.19
N HIS A 62 9.42 5.73 4.70
CA HIS A 62 10.29 4.89 3.86
C HIS A 62 10.69 5.59 2.56
N THR A 63 9.75 6.28 1.91
CA THR A 63 10.04 7.04 0.68
C THR A 63 11.03 8.18 0.94
N ALA A 64 10.90 8.89 2.07
CA ALA A 64 11.87 9.92 2.45
C ALA A 64 13.26 9.34 2.70
N LEU A 65 13.34 8.23 3.45
CA LEU A 65 14.61 7.56 3.77
C LEU A 65 15.32 7.03 2.51
N LEU A 66 14.60 6.37 1.61
CA LEU A 66 15.14 5.88 0.33
C LEU A 66 15.61 7.03 -0.57
N ALA A 67 14.95 8.19 -0.49
CA ALA A 67 15.35 9.40 -1.20
C ALA A 67 16.43 10.21 -0.47
N HIS A 68 17.02 9.69 0.61
CA HIS A 68 17.99 10.39 1.47
C HIS A 68 17.50 11.75 2.00
N ARG A 69 16.19 11.88 2.22
CA ARG A 69 15.54 13.07 2.81
C ARG A 69 15.20 12.82 4.28
N PRO A 70 15.12 13.88 5.11
CA PRO A 70 14.63 13.76 6.47
C PRO A 70 13.21 13.17 6.50
N PRO A 71 12.94 12.15 7.33
CA PRO A 71 11.60 11.59 7.48
C PRO A 71 10.63 12.63 8.08
N PRO A 72 9.39 12.71 7.59
CA PRO A 72 8.44 13.74 8.00
C PRO A 72 7.90 13.56 9.43
N LEU A 73 8.05 12.37 10.03
CA LEU A 73 7.41 11.98 11.30
C LEU A 73 8.40 11.77 12.46
N GLY A 74 9.65 12.21 12.31
CA GLY A 74 10.64 12.23 13.40
C GLY A 74 11.99 11.58 13.07
N LYS A 75 13.03 11.99 13.79
CA LYS A 75 14.45 11.68 13.53
C LYS A 75 15.07 10.58 14.41
N ALA A 76 14.33 10.02 15.36
CA ALA A 76 14.87 9.09 16.37
C ALA A 76 14.82 7.62 15.90
N PRO A 77 15.62 6.70 16.49
CA PRO A 77 15.46 5.28 16.16
C PRO A 77 14.01 4.85 16.42
N PHE A 78 13.45 4.10 15.46
CA PHE A 78 12.08 3.63 15.56
C PHE A 78 11.93 2.68 16.75
N ASP A 79 11.09 3.04 17.71
CA ASP A 79 10.66 2.17 18.80
C ASP A 79 9.24 1.66 18.48
N PRO A 80 9.05 0.35 18.22
CA PRO A 80 7.74 -0.19 17.89
C PRO A 80 6.70 -0.03 19.00
N ARG A 81 7.11 0.27 20.25
CA ARG A 81 6.18 0.48 21.37
C ARG A 81 5.62 1.90 21.44
N SER A 82 6.36 2.90 20.95
CA SER A 82 6.02 4.31 21.14
C SER A 82 5.86 5.08 19.82
N SER A 83 6.77 4.88 18.86
CA SER A 83 6.79 5.62 17.59
C SER A 83 5.49 5.53 16.78
N PRO A 84 4.80 4.37 16.66
CA PRO A 84 3.53 4.31 15.93
C PRO A 84 2.45 5.25 16.51
N PHE A 85 2.36 5.35 17.84
CA PHE A 85 1.40 6.22 18.51
C PHE A 85 1.77 7.70 18.37
N GLU A 86 3.07 8.02 18.38
CA GLU A 86 3.56 9.38 18.13
C GLU A 86 3.27 9.84 16.71
N TRP A 87 3.49 8.97 15.72
CA TRP A 87 3.18 9.26 14.32
C TRP A 87 1.68 9.51 14.12
N LEU A 88 0.82 8.68 14.71
CA LEU A 88 -0.63 8.88 14.65
C LEU A 88 -1.11 10.16 15.32
N ARG A 89 -0.42 10.58 16.39
CA ARG A 89 -0.66 11.86 17.05
C ARG A 89 -0.25 13.03 16.15
N HIS A 90 0.86 12.89 15.43
CA HIS A 90 1.31 13.90 14.47
C HIS A 90 0.35 14.03 13.27
N SER A 91 -0.21 12.92 12.78
CA SER A 91 -1.19 12.91 11.69
C SER A 91 -2.64 13.05 12.16
N ALA A 92 -2.87 13.42 13.43
CA ALA A 92 -4.21 13.62 13.99
C ALA A 92 -4.99 14.68 13.21
N GLY A 93 -6.27 14.38 12.93
CA GLY A 93 -7.15 15.30 12.21
C GLY A 93 -6.98 15.30 10.68
N THR A 94 -6.05 14.52 10.11
CA THR A 94 -6.02 14.30 8.65
C THR A 94 -7.33 13.66 8.19
N PRO A 95 -8.12 14.28 7.28
CA PRO A 95 -9.36 13.70 6.79
C PRO A 95 -9.16 12.33 6.12
N THR A 96 -10.21 11.51 6.09
CA THR A 96 -10.21 10.21 5.39
C THR A 96 -9.89 10.39 3.90
N THR A 97 -10.44 11.43 3.26
CA THR A 97 -10.16 11.80 1.87
C THR A 97 -8.69 12.10 1.62
N GLN A 98 -8.08 12.96 2.44
CA GLN A 98 -6.65 13.25 2.33
C GLN A 98 -5.78 12.01 2.58
N THR A 99 -6.18 11.16 3.52
CA THR A 99 -5.50 9.88 3.78
C THR A 99 -5.53 8.99 2.52
N MET A 100 -6.67 8.94 1.83
CA MET A 100 -6.85 8.19 0.58
C MET A 100 -6.06 8.79 -0.59
N ASP A 101 -6.06 10.11 -0.74
CA ASP A 101 -5.33 10.80 -1.80
C ASP A 101 -3.82 10.59 -1.67
N ASP A 102 -3.30 10.69 -0.44
CA ASP A 102 -1.90 10.40 -0.14
C ASP A 102 -1.56 8.91 -0.36
N GLN A 103 -2.55 8.01 -0.18
CA GLN A 103 -2.44 6.60 -0.55
C GLN A 103 -2.40 6.41 -2.09
N GLY A 104 -3.15 7.20 -2.85
CA GLY A 104 -3.04 7.24 -4.31
C GLY A 104 -1.68 7.73 -4.80
N ALA A 105 -1.21 8.86 -4.25
CA ALA A 105 -0.01 9.55 -4.73
C ALA A 105 1.28 8.72 -4.64
N LEU A 106 1.51 7.96 -3.55
CA LEU A 106 2.71 7.08 -3.46
C LEU A 106 2.57 5.80 -4.30
N GLY A 107 1.40 5.51 -4.90
CA GLY A 107 1.22 4.39 -5.83
C GLY A 107 1.62 4.72 -7.28
N LEU A 108 1.66 6.00 -7.65
CA LEU A 108 1.86 6.45 -9.04
C LEU A 108 3.33 6.62 -9.44
N THR A 109 4.27 6.51 -8.50
CA THR A 109 5.71 6.66 -8.78
C THR A 109 6.36 5.43 -9.43
N GLY A 110 5.58 4.37 -9.71
CA GLY A 110 6.11 3.12 -10.26
C GLY A 110 5.44 2.57 -11.52
N THR A 111 4.46 3.27 -12.12
CA THR A 111 3.65 2.75 -13.24
C THR A 111 4.04 3.33 -14.60
N ALA A 112 5.35 3.47 -14.88
CA ALA A 112 5.78 3.54 -16.26
C ALA A 112 5.66 2.13 -16.87
N GLY A 113 4.47 1.76 -17.37
CA GLY A 113 4.35 0.72 -18.40
C GLY A 113 3.47 -0.51 -18.16
N TYR A 114 2.53 -0.54 -17.21
CA TYR A 114 1.55 -1.64 -17.16
C TYR A 114 0.10 -1.13 -17.14
N PRO A 115 -0.77 -1.69 -18.00
CA PRO A 115 -2.16 -1.24 -18.07
C PRO A 115 -2.90 -1.63 -16.80
N THR A 116 -3.69 -0.67 -16.31
CA THR A 116 -4.67 -0.82 -15.25
C THR A 116 -5.52 -2.07 -15.48
N ILE A 117 -5.72 -2.87 -14.43
CA ILE A 117 -6.53 -4.11 -14.40
C ILE A 117 -8.01 -3.92 -14.83
N GLY A 118 -8.43 -2.72 -15.21
CA GLY A 118 -9.78 -2.39 -15.66
C GLY A 118 -10.14 -2.74 -17.10
N MET A 119 -9.28 -3.40 -17.89
CA MET A 119 -9.57 -3.69 -19.32
C MET A 119 -9.43 -5.18 -19.70
N LEU A 120 -9.82 -6.10 -18.81
CA LEU A 120 -9.94 -7.55 -19.12
C LEU A 120 -11.37 -8.08 -18.98
N ALA A 121 -12.38 -7.22 -19.22
CA ALA A 121 -13.76 -7.64 -19.40
C ALA A 121 -14.21 -7.27 -20.82
N GLY A 122 -13.82 -8.06 -21.81
CA GLY A 122 -14.37 -7.90 -23.16
C GLY A 122 -13.51 -8.38 -24.31
N LEU A 123 -13.07 -9.64 -24.31
CA LEU A 123 -12.85 -10.37 -25.56
C LEU A 123 -13.30 -11.82 -25.37
N THR A 124 -14.58 -12.03 -25.64
CA THR A 124 -15.17 -13.33 -25.95
C THR A 124 -14.64 -13.83 -27.30
N GLY A 125 -14.25 -15.10 -27.37
CA GLY A 125 -14.25 -15.89 -28.60
C GLY A 125 -12.93 -15.96 -29.36
N GLY A 126 -12.21 -17.07 -29.21
CA GLY A 126 -11.08 -17.42 -30.07
C GLY A 126 -10.50 -18.77 -29.67
N ALA A 127 -10.86 -19.81 -30.42
CA ALA A 127 -10.50 -21.21 -30.17
C ALA A 127 -8.98 -21.45 -30.13
N PHE A 128 -8.52 -22.23 -29.15
CA PHE A 128 -7.21 -22.89 -29.18
C PHE A 128 -7.28 -24.14 -30.07
N PRO A 129 -6.53 -24.24 -31.18
CA PRO A 129 -6.34 -25.53 -31.82
C PRO A 129 -5.28 -26.34 -31.06
N ASN A 130 -5.75 -27.43 -30.47
CA ASN A 130 -4.98 -28.61 -30.14
C ASN A 130 -4.29 -29.15 -31.40
N ARG A 131 -2.95 -29.22 -31.43
CA ARG A 131 -2.25 -30.21 -32.24
C ARG A 131 -1.04 -30.76 -31.51
N LEU A 132 -1.23 -32.02 -31.12
CA LEU A 132 -0.22 -33.03 -30.89
C LEU A 132 0.77 -33.12 -32.08
N ARG A 133 1.98 -33.51 -31.72
CA ARG A 133 3.12 -34.04 -32.49
C ARG A 133 2.78 -34.90 -33.72
N PRO A 134 3.73 -35.06 -34.66
CA PRO A 134 4.78 -36.09 -34.50
C PRO A 134 6.14 -35.53 -34.06
#